data_AF-A0A1V5YN12-F1
#
_entry.id   AF-A0A1V5YN12-F1
#
_cell.length_a   1.000
_cell.length_b   1.000
_cell.length_c   1.000
_cell.angle_alpha   90.00
_cell.angle_beta   90.00
_cell.angle_gamma   90.00
#
_symmetry.space_group_name_H-M   'P 1'
#
loop_
_entity.id
_entity.type
_entity.pdbx_description
1 polymer ?
#
loop_
_entity_poly.entity_id
_entity_poly.type
_entity_poly.pdbx_seq_one_letter_code
_entity_poly.pdbx_strand_id
1 'polypeptide(L)'
;MTEIELFAKHYFGLGLNVTCISNRINEHNFYCRNILKTPNHKWKHLFTQRQLQTEFQKYEWDSATGVGCVTGFQDLRVIDIDGCNDYNFLDEVLALLELPTNYEWVTLSGSKNGFHIFISSNKFSYLNESQVVTTFPPKEEYKHKLEKVEILWNTHVVLPPSIHNSGNSYSFINCKYPKSLPKVVKHRKVSSFIDKYLQAEKKIIGRGYGEVLFEFIPPNIPSNLDEDDVSRLENKTIICVLDIETDGLPRKNLVSIEYPNVVQVAWLLMDTDGNIFKKESDLINYPNITYTEAFAVNQIDINLVKRIGKQPDEAYRKLISDIKISDFIVAHNIDFDLPILRSQLKKYQVQDPFSSKKTICTMKETIDYCNIPNFDGRNKFPKLTELYKKLFDYDIEQKHNAESDAFLTAKCFKELLTKGIIDLDNY
;
A
#
# COMPACT_ATOMS: atom_id res chain seq x y z
N MET A 1 5.96 5.82 28.53
CA MET A 1 4.69 5.54 27.86
C MET A 1 4.77 6.11 26.46
N THR A 2 4.84 5.25 25.45
CA THR A 2 4.91 5.68 24.05
C THR A 2 3.57 6.27 23.60
N GLU A 3 3.54 7.05 22.51
CA GLU A 3 2.28 7.55 21.95
C GLU A 3 1.35 6.38 21.58
N ILE A 4 1.89 5.32 20.96
CA ILE A 4 1.14 4.11 20.60
C ILE A 4 0.50 3.48 21.85
N GLU A 5 1.23 3.39 22.97
CA GLU A 5 0.69 2.85 24.22
C GLU A 5 -0.49 3.68 24.76
N LEU A 6 -0.43 5.01 24.65
CA LEU A 6 -1.53 5.90 25.06
C LEU A 6 -2.78 5.66 24.21
N PHE A 7 -2.62 5.55 22.89
CA PHE A 7 -3.73 5.21 21.98
C PHE A 7 -4.29 3.80 22.27
N ALA A 8 -3.42 2.83 22.50
CA ALA A 8 -3.83 1.47 22.84
C ALA A 8 -4.63 1.41 24.15
N LYS A 9 -4.19 2.13 25.19
CA LYS A 9 -4.94 2.27 26.45
C LYS A 9 -6.31 2.91 26.24
N HIS A 10 -6.36 3.94 25.39
CA HIS A 10 -7.61 4.62 25.05
C HIS A 10 -8.60 3.67 24.36
N TYR A 11 -8.17 2.98 23.30
CA TYR A 11 -9.00 2.01 22.59
C TYR A 11 -9.44 0.83 23.46
N PHE A 12 -8.53 0.31 24.28
CA PHE A 12 -8.86 -0.72 25.27
C PHE A 12 -9.95 -0.22 26.22
N GLY A 13 -9.83 1.02 26.70
CA GLY A 13 -10.78 1.69 27.58
C GLY A 13 -12.15 1.93 26.95
N LEU A 14 -12.21 2.14 25.62
CA LEU A 14 -13.48 2.18 24.88
C LEU A 14 -14.18 0.83 24.79
N GLY A 15 -13.48 -0.28 25.03
CA GLY A 15 -14.02 -1.63 24.95
C GLY A 15 -13.51 -2.46 23.78
N LEU A 16 -12.51 -1.99 23.02
CA LEU A 16 -11.91 -2.77 21.93
C LEU A 16 -10.89 -3.77 22.45
N ASN A 17 -10.82 -4.94 21.82
CA ASN A 17 -9.69 -5.85 21.99
C ASN A 17 -8.55 -5.37 21.11
N VAL A 18 -7.48 -4.87 21.73
CA VAL A 18 -6.34 -4.28 21.05
C VAL A 18 -5.17 -5.23 21.01
N THR A 19 -4.34 -5.10 19.98
CA THR A 19 -3.13 -5.89 19.79
C THR A 19 -1.92 -4.97 19.63
N CYS A 20 -0.76 -5.39 20.14
CA CYS A 20 0.50 -4.70 19.90
C CYS A 20 1.12 -5.19 18.58
N ILE A 21 1.44 -4.25 17.68
CA ILE A 21 2.12 -4.52 16.42
C ILE A 21 3.55 -3.99 16.56
N SER A 22 4.54 -4.77 16.14
CA SER A 22 5.94 -4.35 16.10
C SER A 22 6.56 -4.71 14.76
N ASN A 23 7.65 -4.05 14.40
CA ASN A 23 8.48 -4.39 13.24
C ASN A 23 9.52 -5.49 13.55
N ARG A 24 9.39 -6.17 14.70
CA ARG A 24 10.31 -7.23 15.13
C ARG A 24 9.70 -8.59 14.90
N ILE A 25 10.43 -9.44 14.18
CA ILE A 25 10.02 -10.81 13.89
C ILE A 25 10.09 -11.65 15.17
N ASN A 26 9.05 -12.44 15.43
CA ASN A 26 8.99 -13.46 16.49
C ASN A 26 8.07 -14.63 16.09
N GLU A 27 7.88 -15.60 16.98
CA GLU A 27 7.05 -16.79 16.76
C GLU A 27 5.58 -16.51 16.37
N HIS A 28 5.06 -15.30 16.60
CA HIS A 28 3.67 -14.93 16.33
C HIS A 28 3.47 -14.24 14.99
N ASN A 29 4.50 -13.59 14.43
CA ASN A 29 4.41 -12.83 13.18
C ASN A 29 5.40 -13.29 12.09
N PHE A 30 6.21 -14.32 12.35
CA PHE A 30 7.23 -14.83 11.43
C PHE A 30 6.70 -15.16 10.02
N TYR A 31 5.49 -15.74 9.92
CA TYR A 31 4.87 -16.15 8.65
C TYR A 31 3.94 -15.11 8.04
N CYS A 32 3.95 -13.87 8.53
CA CYS A 32 2.98 -12.87 8.10
C CYS A 32 3.47 -12.05 6.91
N ARG A 33 2.55 -11.81 5.96
CA ARG A 33 2.80 -11.04 4.73
C ARG A 33 3.25 -9.61 5.02
N ASN A 34 2.81 -9.02 6.13
CA ASN A 34 3.17 -7.67 6.51
C ASN A 34 3.29 -7.54 8.04
N ILE A 35 4.53 -7.43 8.51
CA ILE A 35 4.84 -7.30 9.93
C ILE A 35 4.29 -6.02 10.56
N LEU A 36 4.12 -4.94 9.78
CA LEU A 36 3.52 -3.68 10.25
C LEU A 36 2.00 -3.74 10.37
N LYS A 37 1.37 -4.87 10.01
CA LYS A 37 -0.06 -5.12 10.14
C LYS A 37 -0.38 -6.36 10.96
N THR A 38 0.59 -6.95 11.65
CA THR A 38 0.39 -8.21 12.39
C THR A 38 0.80 -8.06 13.86
N PRO A 39 0.01 -8.59 14.80
CA PRO A 39 0.39 -8.63 16.22
C PRO A 39 1.69 -9.38 16.48
N ASN A 40 2.48 -8.89 17.44
CA ASN A 40 3.71 -9.54 17.90
C ASN A 40 3.48 -10.50 19.08
N HIS A 41 2.23 -10.91 19.35
CA HIS A 41 1.85 -11.75 20.47
C HIS A 41 0.69 -12.68 20.07
N LYS A 42 0.37 -13.69 20.86
CA LYS A 42 -0.85 -14.51 20.65
C LYS A 42 -2.10 -13.63 20.76
N TRP A 43 -2.99 -13.70 19.77
CA TRP A 43 -4.14 -12.79 19.68
C TRP A 43 -5.44 -13.40 19.14
N LYS A 44 -5.44 -14.61 18.58
CA LYS A 44 -6.63 -15.25 17.98
C LYS A 44 -7.81 -15.40 18.94
N HIS A 45 -7.56 -15.60 20.23
CA HIS A 45 -8.63 -15.72 21.24
C HIS A 45 -9.44 -14.43 21.36
N LEU A 46 -8.89 -13.29 20.95
CA LEU A 46 -9.55 -11.98 21.01
C LEU A 46 -10.76 -11.89 20.07
N PHE A 47 -10.89 -12.77 19.06
CA PHE A 47 -12.09 -12.81 18.22
C PHE A 47 -13.35 -13.21 18.99
N THR A 48 -13.20 -14.01 20.04
CA THR A 48 -14.31 -14.62 20.78
C THR A 48 -14.34 -14.24 22.25
N GLN A 49 -13.24 -13.72 22.80
CA GLN A 49 -13.09 -13.42 24.22
C GLN A 49 -12.71 -11.96 24.45
N ARG A 50 -13.22 -11.35 25.51
CA ARG A 50 -12.79 -10.01 25.94
C ARG A 50 -11.34 -10.08 26.43
N GLN A 51 -10.51 -9.19 25.90
CA GLN A 51 -9.12 -9.02 26.33
C GLN A 51 -9.03 -8.68 27.82
N LEU A 52 -8.16 -9.39 28.55
CA LEU A 52 -7.92 -9.12 29.97
C LEU A 52 -6.94 -7.95 30.15
N GLN A 53 -7.16 -7.14 31.19
CA GLN A 53 -6.24 -6.05 31.57
C GLN A 53 -4.81 -6.55 31.79
N THR A 54 -4.67 -7.71 32.42
CA THR A 54 -3.37 -8.35 32.70
C THR A 54 -2.66 -8.84 31.45
N GLU A 55 -3.42 -9.19 30.39
CA GLU A 55 -2.86 -9.54 29.09
C GLU A 55 -2.36 -8.27 28.38
N PHE A 56 -3.20 -7.24 28.30
CA PHE A 56 -2.87 -5.94 27.71
C PHE A 56 -1.59 -5.31 28.29
N GLN A 57 -1.42 -5.41 29.61
CA GLN A 57 -0.24 -4.87 30.32
C GLN A 57 1.06 -5.62 30.02
N LYS A 58 1.00 -6.85 29.50
CA LYS A 58 2.19 -7.65 29.17
C LYS A 58 2.74 -7.40 27.78
N TYR A 59 2.01 -6.69 26.91
CA TYR A 59 2.47 -6.46 25.55
C TYR A 59 3.66 -5.50 25.52
N GLU A 60 4.55 -5.69 24.55
CA GLU A 60 5.78 -4.90 24.38
C GLU A 60 5.51 -3.52 23.74
N TRP A 61 4.83 -2.64 24.46
CA TRP A 61 4.44 -1.32 23.94
C TRP A 61 5.60 -0.36 23.66
N ASP A 62 6.74 -0.56 24.33
CA ASP A 62 7.94 0.28 24.13
C ASP A 62 8.58 0.07 22.75
N SER A 63 8.40 -1.10 22.13
CA SER A 63 8.91 -1.45 20.80
C SER A 63 7.83 -1.41 19.71
N ALA A 64 6.61 -1.01 20.07
CA ALA A 64 5.47 -1.03 19.16
C ALA A 64 5.66 -0.06 17.99
N THR A 65 5.30 -0.52 16.79
CA THR A 65 5.16 0.28 15.57
C THR A 65 3.70 0.52 15.21
N GLY A 66 2.78 -0.13 15.92
CA GLY A 66 1.36 0.13 15.78
C GLY A 66 0.50 -0.52 16.84
N VAL A 67 -0.78 -0.21 16.74
CA VAL A 67 -1.87 -0.80 17.50
C VAL A 67 -2.89 -1.33 16.52
N GLY A 68 -3.30 -2.57 16.71
CA GLY A 68 -4.38 -3.18 15.94
C GLY A 68 -5.56 -3.52 16.81
N CYS A 69 -6.60 -4.03 16.17
CA CYS A 69 -7.71 -4.69 16.84
C CYS A 69 -8.25 -5.82 15.98
N VAL A 70 -9.15 -6.61 16.56
CA VAL A 70 -9.87 -7.65 15.85
C VAL A 70 -11.27 -7.16 15.48
N THR A 71 -11.64 -7.27 14.21
CA THR A 71 -13.04 -7.20 13.80
C THR A 71 -13.72 -8.52 14.16
N GLY A 72 -15.04 -8.52 14.30
CA GLY A 72 -15.79 -9.70 14.75
C GLY A 72 -16.32 -9.54 16.16
N PHE A 73 -15.42 -9.26 17.11
CA PHE A 73 -15.78 -9.06 18.51
C PHE A 73 -16.72 -7.86 18.67
N GLN A 74 -17.86 -8.05 19.37
CA GLN A 74 -18.92 -7.04 19.52
C GLN A 74 -19.42 -6.45 18.19
N ASP A 75 -19.43 -7.27 17.14
CA ASP A 75 -19.87 -6.88 15.80
C ASP A 75 -19.08 -5.72 15.17
N LEU A 76 -17.85 -5.47 15.63
CA LEU A 76 -16.96 -4.52 14.97
C LEU A 76 -16.65 -4.98 13.55
N ARG A 77 -16.80 -4.08 12.58
CA ARG A 77 -16.45 -4.27 11.17
C ARG A 77 -15.68 -3.06 10.67
N VAL A 78 -14.96 -3.25 9.58
CA VAL A 78 -14.33 -2.16 8.84
C VAL A 78 -14.75 -2.23 7.38
N ILE A 79 -15.17 -1.09 6.85
CA ILE A 79 -15.26 -0.88 5.40
C ILE A 79 -13.94 -0.23 4.99
N ASP A 80 -13.10 -0.98 4.32
CA ASP A 80 -11.79 -0.58 3.80
C ASP A 80 -11.95 -0.17 2.33
N ILE A 81 -11.76 1.10 2.03
CA ILE A 81 -11.89 1.69 0.70
C ILE A 81 -10.49 1.97 0.18
N ASP A 82 -9.98 1.09 -0.66
CA ASP A 82 -8.64 1.19 -1.23
C ASP A 82 -8.62 2.10 -2.46
N GLY A 83 -7.51 2.82 -2.64
CA GLY A 83 -7.28 3.63 -3.83
C GLY A 83 -8.15 4.88 -3.93
N CYS A 84 -8.65 5.36 -2.79
CA CYS A 84 -9.57 6.49 -2.68
C CYS A 84 -8.98 7.61 -1.83
N ASN A 85 -8.92 8.81 -2.40
CA ASN A 85 -8.54 10.06 -1.73
C ASN A 85 -9.59 11.17 -1.90
N ASP A 86 -10.76 10.86 -2.48
CA ASP A 86 -11.88 11.79 -2.68
C ASP A 86 -12.74 11.91 -1.40
N TYR A 87 -12.62 13.05 -0.73
CA TYR A 87 -13.36 13.34 0.50
C TYR A 87 -14.86 13.61 0.26
N ASN A 88 -15.24 14.10 -0.93
CA ASN A 88 -16.65 14.27 -1.25
C ASN A 88 -17.31 12.90 -1.43
N PHE A 89 -16.62 11.96 -2.08
CA PHE A 89 -17.06 10.58 -2.15
C PHE A 89 -17.16 9.94 -0.77
N LEU A 90 -16.18 10.16 0.11
CA LEU A 90 -16.26 9.70 1.51
C LEU A 90 -17.53 10.24 2.21
N ASP A 91 -17.84 11.52 2.07
CA ASP A 91 -19.06 12.13 2.63
C ASP A 91 -20.34 11.50 2.08
N GLU A 92 -20.39 11.20 0.78
CA GLU A 92 -21.51 10.47 0.18
C GLU A 92 -21.66 9.05 0.76
N VAL A 93 -20.55 8.35 1.00
CA VAL A 93 -20.54 7.03 1.62
C VAL A 93 -21.05 7.10 3.06
N LEU A 94 -20.55 8.05 3.85
CA LEU A 94 -21.02 8.26 5.23
C LEU A 94 -22.52 8.55 5.28
N ALA A 95 -23.03 9.38 4.35
CA ALA A 95 -24.45 9.67 4.24
C ALA A 95 -25.30 8.41 3.95
N LEU A 96 -24.85 7.54 3.04
CA LEU A 96 -25.53 6.26 2.77
C LEU A 96 -25.53 5.32 3.97
N LEU A 97 -24.47 5.34 4.77
CA LEU A 97 -24.33 4.55 5.99
C LEU A 97 -25.12 5.15 7.18
N GLU A 98 -25.78 6.30 7.01
CA GLU A 98 -26.44 7.07 8.08
C GLU A 98 -25.47 7.50 9.19
N LEU A 99 -24.21 7.78 8.82
CA LEU A 99 -23.17 8.30 9.70
C LEU A 99 -23.02 9.82 9.51
N PRO A 100 -22.65 10.57 10.56
CA PRO A 100 -22.41 12.01 10.42
C PRO A 100 -21.14 12.26 9.59
N THR A 101 -21.04 13.39 8.89
CA THR A 101 -19.84 13.74 8.10
C THR A 101 -18.58 13.85 8.96
N ASN A 102 -18.71 14.31 10.21
CA ASN A 102 -17.63 14.35 11.19
C ASN A 102 -17.45 13.03 11.98
N TYR A 103 -17.81 11.88 11.39
CA TYR A 103 -17.70 10.59 12.07
C TYR A 103 -16.25 10.31 12.51
N GLU A 104 -16.05 10.13 13.82
CA GLU A 104 -14.72 10.02 14.42
C GLU A 104 -13.96 8.76 13.99
N TRP A 105 -14.68 7.70 13.62
CA TRP A 105 -14.16 6.39 13.27
C TRP A 105 -13.86 6.22 11.77
N VAL A 106 -13.51 7.32 11.12
CA VAL A 106 -12.92 7.32 9.79
C VAL A 106 -11.41 7.55 9.90
N THR A 107 -10.63 6.62 9.34
CA THR A 107 -9.17 6.72 9.32
C THR A 107 -8.68 6.80 7.88
N LEU A 108 -7.73 7.69 7.63
CA LEU A 108 -6.94 7.74 6.42
C LEU A 108 -5.76 6.76 6.54
N SER A 109 -5.54 5.95 5.51
CA SER A 109 -4.43 5.01 5.45
C SER A 109 -3.08 5.74 5.46
N GLY A 110 -2.00 5.05 5.82
CA GLY A 110 -0.66 5.65 5.76
C GLY A 110 -0.22 5.98 4.32
N SER A 111 -0.67 5.26 3.29
CA SER A 111 -0.45 5.66 1.89
C SER A 111 -1.19 6.95 1.51
N LYS A 112 -2.08 7.45 2.39
CA LYS A 112 -2.96 8.60 2.13
C LYS A 112 -3.86 8.37 0.91
N ASN A 113 -4.05 7.11 0.51
CA ASN A 113 -4.81 6.69 -0.66
C ASN A 113 -5.74 5.53 -0.28
N GLY A 114 -6.53 5.74 0.75
CA GLY A 114 -7.52 4.80 1.22
C GLY A 114 -8.13 5.24 2.54
N PHE A 115 -9.37 4.82 2.76
CA PHE A 115 -10.14 5.14 3.96
C PHE A 115 -10.60 3.86 4.64
N HIS A 116 -10.46 3.78 5.96
CA HIS A 116 -11.17 2.78 6.76
C HIS A 116 -12.33 3.45 7.49
N ILE A 117 -13.52 2.88 7.38
CA ILE A 117 -14.71 3.30 8.14
C ILE A 117 -15.04 2.18 9.12
N PHE A 118 -14.78 2.40 10.41
CA PHE A 118 -15.11 1.42 11.45
C PHE A 118 -16.57 1.56 11.84
N ILE A 119 -17.30 0.46 11.88
CA ILE A 119 -18.74 0.41 12.21
C ILE A 119 -19.03 -0.80 13.09
N SER A 120 -20.16 -0.77 13.80
CA SER A 120 -20.74 -1.99 14.39
C SER A 120 -21.84 -2.50 13.46
N SER A 121 -21.72 -3.73 12.95
CA SER A 121 -22.71 -4.32 12.05
C SER A 121 -22.66 -5.84 12.05
N ASN A 122 -23.84 -6.47 11.95
CA ASN A 122 -23.94 -7.92 11.84
C ASN A 122 -23.20 -8.42 10.59
N LYS A 123 -22.53 -9.56 10.72
CA LYS A 123 -21.97 -10.26 9.57
C LYS A 123 -23.09 -10.69 8.62
N PHE A 124 -22.84 -10.63 7.32
CA PHE A 124 -23.81 -11.11 6.33
C PHE A 124 -24.14 -12.58 6.54
N SER A 125 -25.42 -12.93 6.53
CA SER A 125 -25.91 -14.28 6.86
C SER A 125 -25.46 -15.37 5.89
N TYR A 126 -25.09 -14.99 4.66
CA TYR A 126 -24.53 -15.90 3.67
C TYR A 126 -23.05 -16.22 3.89
N LEU A 127 -22.38 -15.52 4.82
CA LEU A 127 -20.98 -15.76 5.16
C LEU A 127 -20.89 -16.72 6.36
N ASN A 128 -20.09 -17.76 6.23
CA ASN A 128 -19.76 -18.65 7.35
C ASN A 128 -18.63 -18.08 8.23
N GLU A 129 -18.30 -18.76 9.32
CA GLU A 129 -17.27 -18.31 10.28
C GLU A 129 -15.89 -18.13 9.65
N SER A 130 -15.49 -19.03 8.74
CA SER A 130 -14.20 -18.98 8.06
C SER A 130 -14.07 -17.87 7.01
N GLN A 131 -15.17 -17.25 6.61
CA GLN A 131 -15.17 -16.19 5.58
C GLN A 131 -15.02 -14.83 6.25
N VAL A 132 -13.81 -14.28 6.25
CA VAL A 132 -13.42 -13.15 7.10
C VAL A 132 -13.39 -11.81 6.38
N VAL A 133 -13.40 -11.81 5.04
CA VAL A 133 -13.38 -10.61 4.19
C VAL A 133 -14.26 -10.79 2.97
N THR A 134 -14.94 -9.72 2.54
CA THR A 134 -15.58 -9.65 1.23
C THR A 134 -15.04 -8.47 0.45
N THR A 135 -14.42 -8.73 -0.70
CA THR A 135 -13.86 -7.73 -1.60
C THR A 135 -14.81 -7.48 -2.75
N PHE A 136 -15.01 -6.21 -3.09
CA PHE A 136 -15.89 -5.76 -4.15
C PHE A 136 -15.14 -4.82 -5.09
N PRO A 137 -15.15 -5.07 -6.41
CA PRO A 137 -14.67 -4.09 -7.38
C PRO A 137 -15.71 -2.96 -7.53
N PRO A 138 -15.27 -1.72 -7.81
CA PRO A 138 -16.17 -0.61 -8.09
C PRO A 138 -16.90 -0.83 -9.42
N LYS A 139 -18.09 -0.25 -9.57
CA LYS A 139 -18.73 -0.14 -10.89
C LYS A 139 -17.87 0.70 -11.83
N GLU A 140 -18.03 0.50 -13.14
CA GLU A 140 -17.24 1.17 -14.18
C GLU A 140 -17.19 2.70 -13.99
N GLU A 141 -18.33 3.33 -13.69
CA GLU A 141 -18.43 4.77 -13.45
C GLU A 141 -17.66 5.27 -12.21
N TYR A 142 -17.29 4.38 -11.28
CA TYR A 142 -16.57 4.72 -10.05
C TYR A 142 -15.12 4.20 -10.01
N LYS A 143 -14.64 3.52 -11.05
CA LYS A 143 -13.24 3.02 -11.12
C LYS A 143 -12.17 4.11 -10.99
N HIS A 144 -12.51 5.35 -11.31
CA HIS A 144 -11.62 6.50 -11.15
C HIS A 144 -11.52 6.98 -9.69
N LYS A 145 -12.53 6.67 -8.84
CA LYS A 145 -12.60 7.13 -7.44
C LYS A 145 -11.93 6.19 -6.44
N LEU A 146 -11.97 4.89 -6.72
CA LEU A 146 -11.46 3.86 -5.82
C LEU A 146 -11.00 2.61 -6.61
N GLU A 147 -10.14 1.81 -6.01
CA GLU A 147 -9.66 0.53 -6.58
C GLU A 147 -10.60 -0.63 -6.25
N LYS A 148 -10.95 -0.75 -4.98
CA LYS A 148 -11.81 -1.80 -4.44
C LYS A 148 -12.33 -1.39 -3.07
N VAL A 149 -13.36 -2.08 -2.61
CA VAL A 149 -13.81 -2.01 -1.23
C VAL A 149 -13.78 -3.38 -0.61
N GLU A 150 -13.22 -3.48 0.59
CA GLU A 150 -13.21 -4.68 1.40
C GLU A 150 -14.05 -4.47 2.66
N ILE A 151 -14.95 -5.40 2.95
CA ILE A 151 -15.61 -5.44 4.25
C ILE A 151 -14.92 -6.50 5.09
N LEU A 152 -14.30 -6.03 6.17
CA LEU A 152 -13.47 -6.82 7.07
C LEU A 152 -14.33 -7.32 8.24
N TRP A 153 -14.73 -8.59 8.18
CA TRP A 153 -15.74 -9.19 9.07
C TRP A 153 -15.18 -9.72 10.39
N ASN A 154 -14.19 -10.60 10.29
CA ASN A 154 -13.59 -11.33 11.42
C ASN A 154 -12.09 -11.49 11.20
N THR A 155 -11.38 -10.37 11.13
CA THR A 155 -9.95 -10.31 10.85
C THR A 155 -9.24 -9.33 11.78
N HIS A 156 -7.92 -9.36 11.79
CA HIS A 156 -7.11 -8.27 12.33
C HIS A 156 -7.13 -7.05 11.41
N VAL A 157 -7.15 -5.87 12.02
CA VAL A 157 -7.03 -4.57 11.35
C VAL A 157 -6.11 -3.65 12.15
N VAL A 158 -5.51 -2.68 11.46
CA VAL A 158 -4.67 -1.65 12.06
C VAL A 158 -5.50 -0.43 12.47
N LEU A 159 -5.12 0.17 13.60
CA LEU A 159 -5.67 1.41 14.13
C LEU A 159 -4.61 2.52 14.10
N PRO A 160 -4.99 3.79 13.95
CA PRO A 160 -4.08 4.91 14.20
C PRO A 160 -3.40 4.80 15.59
N PRO A 161 -2.15 5.25 15.78
CA PRO A 161 -1.25 5.83 14.78
C PRO A 161 -0.30 4.78 14.17
N SER A 162 -0.78 3.56 13.89
CA SER A 162 0.06 2.49 13.31
C SER A 162 0.80 2.94 12.06
N ILE A 163 2.04 2.48 11.92
CA ILE A 163 2.87 2.75 10.76
C ILE A 163 2.44 1.89 9.56
N HIS A 164 2.41 2.48 8.37
CA HIS A 164 2.17 1.82 7.10
C HIS A 164 3.49 1.54 6.35
N ASN A 165 3.46 0.67 5.33
CA ASN A 165 4.63 0.36 4.51
C ASN A 165 5.20 1.58 3.78
N SER A 166 4.36 2.54 3.42
CA SER A 166 4.77 3.85 2.89
C SER A 166 5.60 4.69 3.87
N GLY A 167 5.74 4.25 5.12
CA GLY A 167 6.39 4.95 6.22
C GLY A 167 5.44 5.84 7.03
N ASN A 168 4.43 6.41 6.39
CA ASN A 168 3.45 7.26 7.06
C ASN A 168 2.54 6.45 8.02
N SER A 169 1.98 7.13 9.03
CA SER A 169 1.01 6.51 9.93
C SER A 169 -0.45 6.65 9.46
N TYR A 170 -1.26 5.66 9.83
CA TYR A 170 -2.71 5.75 9.82
C TYR A 170 -3.15 6.88 10.76
N SER A 171 -4.15 7.66 10.35
CA SER A 171 -4.62 8.83 11.12
C SER A 171 -6.14 8.97 11.07
N PHE A 172 -6.77 9.38 12.17
CA PHE A 172 -8.17 9.79 12.13
C PHE A 172 -8.33 11.10 11.36
N ILE A 173 -9.43 11.21 10.60
CA ILE A 173 -9.70 12.40 9.78
C ILE A 173 -10.40 13.48 10.61
N ASN A 174 -11.37 13.07 11.44
CA ASN A 174 -12.31 13.98 12.09
C ASN A 174 -12.00 14.26 13.57
N CYS A 175 -10.95 13.66 14.11
CA CYS A 175 -10.56 13.81 15.51
C CYS A 175 -9.09 13.42 15.72
N LYS A 176 -8.52 13.72 16.90
CA LYS A 176 -7.21 13.16 17.30
C LYS A 176 -7.34 11.69 17.73
N TYR A 177 -8.41 11.38 18.45
CA TYR A 177 -8.83 10.04 18.87
C TYR A 177 -10.34 10.04 19.10
N PRO A 178 -11.05 8.93 18.81
CA PRO A 178 -12.50 8.82 18.94
C PRO A 178 -12.92 8.75 20.40
N LYS A 179 -14.07 9.31 20.77
CA LYS A 179 -14.53 9.38 22.17
C LYS A 179 -15.50 8.27 22.57
N SER A 180 -16.04 7.56 21.59
CA SER A 180 -17.04 6.51 21.78
C SER A 180 -16.72 5.33 20.87
N LEU A 181 -17.37 4.17 21.05
CA LEU A 181 -17.26 3.05 20.13
C LEU A 181 -17.85 3.37 18.75
N PRO A 182 -17.47 2.64 17.69
CA PRO A 182 -18.08 2.76 16.37
C PRO A 182 -19.61 2.66 16.42
N LYS A 183 -20.28 3.50 15.63
CA LYS A 183 -21.75 3.53 15.56
C LYS A 183 -22.27 2.27 14.88
N VAL A 184 -23.47 1.86 15.32
CA VAL A 184 -24.20 0.75 14.69
C VAL A 184 -24.71 1.18 13.32
N VAL A 185 -24.37 0.42 12.29
CA VAL A 185 -24.87 0.59 10.93
C VAL A 185 -25.69 -0.64 10.54
N LYS A 186 -26.94 -0.41 10.14
CA LYS A 186 -27.86 -1.49 9.75
C LYS A 186 -27.34 -2.15 8.47
N HIS A 187 -27.42 -3.49 8.40
CA HIS A 187 -27.05 -4.27 7.21
C HIS A 187 -27.59 -3.69 5.90
N ARG A 188 -28.87 -3.27 5.87
CA ARG A 188 -29.50 -2.67 4.68
C ARG A 188 -28.75 -1.44 4.12
N LYS A 189 -28.06 -0.69 4.98
CA LYS A 189 -27.31 0.52 4.60
C LYS A 189 -25.95 0.17 4.03
N VAL A 190 -25.29 -0.83 4.60
CA VAL A 190 -24.10 -1.44 3.98
C VAL A 190 -24.46 -2.00 2.60
N SER A 191 -25.60 -2.71 2.47
CA SER A 191 -26.10 -3.17 1.17
C SER A 191 -26.39 -2.02 0.21
N SER A 192 -27.05 -0.95 0.66
CA SER A 192 -27.32 0.22 -0.20
C SER A 192 -26.04 0.88 -0.72
N PHE A 193 -24.99 0.95 0.10
CA PHE A 193 -23.68 1.42 -0.30
C PHE A 193 -23.04 0.52 -1.37
N ILE A 194 -23.06 -0.80 -1.15
CA ILE A 194 -22.56 -1.79 -2.12
C ILE A 194 -23.34 -1.67 -3.43
N ASP A 195 -24.67 -1.70 -3.37
CA ASP A 195 -25.55 -1.68 -4.54
C ASP A 195 -25.39 -0.39 -5.35
N LYS A 196 -25.04 0.73 -4.72
CA LYS A 196 -24.81 2.00 -5.41
C LYS A 196 -23.46 2.01 -6.13
N TYR A 197 -22.36 1.73 -5.42
CA TYR A 197 -21.01 2.01 -5.94
C TYR A 197 -20.25 0.79 -6.46
N LEU A 198 -20.66 -0.43 -6.10
CA LEU A 198 -19.84 -1.64 -6.25
C LEU A 198 -20.56 -2.70 -7.11
N GLN A 199 -19.77 -3.64 -7.65
CA GLN A 199 -20.28 -4.78 -8.42
C GLN A 199 -20.49 -5.97 -7.48
N ALA A 200 -21.66 -6.04 -6.85
CA ALA A 200 -22.00 -7.06 -5.84
C ALA A 200 -21.96 -8.51 -6.37
N GLU A 201 -22.20 -8.67 -7.67
CA GLU A 201 -22.15 -9.92 -8.41
C GLU A 201 -20.73 -10.42 -8.66
N LYS A 202 -19.73 -9.52 -8.68
CA LYS A 202 -18.30 -9.84 -8.83
C LYS A 202 -17.54 -9.90 -7.50
N LYS A 203 -18.26 -10.01 -6.38
CA LYS A 203 -17.64 -10.07 -5.06
C LYS A 203 -16.73 -11.31 -4.92
N ILE A 204 -15.63 -11.13 -4.23
CA ILE A 204 -14.70 -12.20 -3.85
C ILE A 204 -14.80 -12.37 -2.33
N ILE A 205 -14.98 -13.60 -1.86
CA ILE A 205 -15.07 -13.88 -0.42
C ILE A 205 -13.79 -14.59 0.02
N GLY A 206 -13.01 -13.92 0.86
CA GLY A 206 -11.74 -14.43 1.37
C GLY A 206 -11.90 -15.17 2.70
N ARG A 207 -11.02 -16.16 2.91
CA ARG A 207 -10.92 -16.93 4.16
C ARG A 207 -9.73 -16.55 5.04
N GLY A 208 -8.90 -15.62 4.56
CA GLY A 208 -7.76 -15.07 5.29
C GLY A 208 -7.59 -13.58 5.01
N TYR A 209 -7.30 -12.82 6.04
CA TYR A 209 -6.82 -11.44 5.96
C TYR A 209 -5.82 -11.28 7.13
N GLY A 210 -4.58 -10.93 6.83
CA GLY A 210 -3.55 -10.68 7.86
C GLY A 210 -2.88 -11.88 8.55
N GLU A 211 -3.12 -13.15 8.22
CA GLU A 211 -2.35 -14.28 8.79
C GLU A 211 -2.15 -15.52 7.89
N VAL A 212 -0.90 -16.02 7.96
CA VAL A 212 -0.46 -17.43 8.06
C VAL A 212 -1.18 -18.44 7.17
N LEU A 213 -0.59 -18.68 5.99
CA LEU A 213 -0.69 -19.97 5.30
C LEU A 213 -0.07 -21.04 6.23
N PHE A 214 -0.88 -21.97 6.73
CA PHE A 214 -0.37 -23.30 7.03
C PHE A 214 -0.26 -24.03 5.69
N GLU A 215 0.94 -24.04 5.12
CA GLU A 215 1.68 -25.25 4.76
C GLU A 215 3.05 -24.85 4.22
N PHE A 216 4.02 -25.68 4.59
CA PHE A 216 5.44 -25.55 4.34
C PHE A 216 5.72 -25.43 2.82
N ILE A 217 6.33 -24.32 2.37
CA ILE A 217 6.85 -24.22 0.99
C ILE A 217 8.38 -24.40 1.03
N PRO A 218 8.98 -25.33 0.24
CA PRO A 218 10.41 -25.66 0.28
C PRO A 218 11.35 -24.49 -0.08
N PRO A 219 12.66 -24.58 0.26
CA PRO A 219 13.60 -23.46 0.31
C PRO A 219 14.11 -22.92 -1.04
N ASN A 220 13.41 -23.15 -2.14
CA ASN A 220 13.87 -22.76 -3.49
C ASN A 220 12.88 -21.90 -4.29
N ILE A 221 11.96 -21.19 -3.63
CA ILE A 221 11.05 -20.22 -4.29
C ILE A 221 11.35 -18.80 -3.78
N PRO A 222 11.45 -17.77 -4.66
CA PRO A 222 11.71 -16.38 -4.25
C PRO A 222 10.60 -15.82 -3.35
N SER A 223 10.99 -14.88 -2.49
CA SER A 223 10.18 -14.35 -1.38
C SER A 223 8.77 -13.86 -1.79
N ASN A 224 7.77 -14.56 -1.22
CA ASN A 224 6.36 -14.17 -1.05
C ASN A 224 5.38 -14.42 -2.21
N LEU A 225 5.66 -15.33 -3.15
CA LEU A 225 4.64 -15.86 -4.05
C LEU A 225 4.27 -17.28 -3.58
N ASP A 226 2.98 -17.57 -3.37
CA ASP A 226 2.53 -18.94 -3.16
C ASP A 226 2.45 -19.69 -4.51
N GLU A 227 2.29 -21.02 -4.47
CA GLU A 227 2.22 -21.84 -5.70
C GLU A 227 1.05 -21.43 -6.61
N ASP A 228 -0.05 -20.94 -6.03
CA ASP A 228 -1.20 -20.40 -6.76
C ASP A 228 -0.81 -19.12 -7.52
N ASP A 229 -0.07 -18.20 -6.90
CA ASP A 229 0.42 -16.99 -7.54
C ASP A 229 1.44 -17.29 -8.65
N VAL A 230 2.33 -18.26 -8.46
CA VAL A 230 3.27 -18.69 -9.52
C VAL A 230 2.53 -19.30 -10.70
N SER A 231 1.52 -20.14 -10.47
CA SER A 231 0.70 -20.73 -11.54
C SER A 231 -0.10 -19.67 -12.33
N ARG A 232 -0.48 -18.56 -11.69
CA ARG A 232 -1.16 -17.43 -12.34
C ARG A 232 -0.23 -16.57 -13.21
N LEU A 233 1.08 -16.68 -13.00
CA LEU A 233 2.10 -16.02 -13.82
C LEU A 233 2.45 -16.85 -15.06
N GLU A 234 2.15 -18.16 -15.07
CA GLU A 234 2.44 -19.02 -16.22
C GLU A 234 1.73 -18.50 -17.49
N ASN A 235 2.52 -18.37 -18.58
CA ASN A 235 2.08 -17.87 -19.90
C ASN A 235 1.58 -16.43 -19.93
N LYS A 236 1.83 -15.62 -18.90
CA LYS A 236 1.53 -14.19 -18.91
C LYS A 236 2.78 -13.35 -19.12
N THR A 237 2.62 -12.23 -19.80
CA THR A 237 3.63 -11.17 -19.84
C THR A 237 3.61 -10.41 -18.52
N ILE A 238 4.74 -10.41 -17.82
CA ILE A 238 4.88 -9.81 -16.49
C ILE A 238 5.61 -8.48 -16.59
N ILE A 239 5.00 -7.45 -16.03
CA ILE A 239 5.49 -6.08 -16.02
C ILE A 239 5.86 -5.71 -14.59
N CYS A 240 7.12 -5.32 -14.37
CA CYS A 240 7.57 -4.72 -13.12
C CYS A 240 7.52 -3.20 -13.26
N VAL A 241 6.60 -2.55 -12.58
CA VAL A 241 6.53 -1.08 -12.52
C VAL A 241 7.23 -0.62 -11.25
N LEU A 242 8.19 0.29 -11.35
CA LEU A 242 8.98 0.76 -10.22
C LEU A 242 9.09 2.27 -10.16
N ASP A 243 9.41 2.76 -8.97
CA ASP A 243 9.76 4.15 -8.68
C ASP A 243 10.71 4.20 -7.47
N ILE A 244 11.56 5.22 -7.39
CA ILE A 244 12.46 5.45 -6.25
C ILE A 244 12.39 6.89 -5.72
N GLU A 245 12.49 7.01 -4.39
CA GLU A 245 12.80 8.28 -3.74
C GLU A 245 14.26 8.29 -3.29
N THR A 246 14.91 9.46 -3.40
CA THR A 246 16.34 9.61 -3.16
C THR A 246 16.65 10.72 -2.16
N ASP A 247 17.85 10.69 -1.56
CA ASP A 247 18.30 11.72 -0.61
C ASP A 247 18.83 13.00 -1.30
N GLY A 248 18.72 13.12 -2.63
CA GLY A 248 19.18 14.26 -3.40
C GLY A 248 19.12 14.02 -4.91
N LEU A 249 19.70 14.92 -5.71
CA LEU A 249 19.79 14.77 -7.16
C LEU A 249 21.19 14.31 -7.60
N PRO A 250 21.33 13.62 -8.74
CA PRO A 250 22.63 13.32 -9.33
C PRO A 250 23.45 14.59 -9.55
N ARG A 251 24.68 14.61 -9.02
CA ARG A 251 25.59 15.75 -9.14
C ARG A 251 26.67 15.45 -10.18
N LYS A 252 26.74 16.30 -11.20
CA LYS A 252 27.77 16.18 -12.24
C LYS A 252 29.07 16.82 -11.74
N ASN A 253 30.11 16.00 -11.58
CA ASN A 253 31.47 16.44 -11.33
C ASN A 253 32.27 16.44 -12.64
N LEU A 254 33.47 17.01 -12.64
CA LEU A 254 34.34 17.12 -13.82
C LEU A 254 34.65 15.77 -14.50
N VAL A 255 34.66 14.68 -13.73
CA VAL A 255 35.10 13.34 -14.17
C VAL A 255 34.07 12.23 -13.96
N SER A 256 32.99 12.47 -13.22
CA SER A 256 31.97 11.46 -12.92
C SER A 256 30.63 12.09 -12.55
N ILE A 257 29.57 11.27 -12.56
CA ILE A 257 28.28 11.62 -11.95
C ILE A 257 28.25 10.96 -10.58
N GLU A 258 28.04 11.76 -9.54
CA GLU A 258 27.78 11.28 -8.19
C GLU A 258 26.28 11.06 -8.04
N TYR A 259 25.87 9.81 -7.82
CA TYR A 259 24.46 9.46 -7.65
C TYR A 259 24.07 9.53 -6.16
N PRO A 260 22.86 10.00 -5.86
CA PRO A 260 22.31 10.01 -4.50
C PRO A 260 22.08 8.59 -3.97
N ASN A 261 21.80 8.47 -2.67
CA ASN A 261 21.30 7.23 -2.10
C ASN A 261 19.79 7.15 -2.26
N VAL A 262 19.28 5.93 -2.40
CA VAL A 262 17.85 5.65 -2.39
C VAL A 262 17.38 5.61 -0.93
N VAL A 263 16.27 6.29 -0.64
CA VAL A 263 15.63 6.32 0.68
C VAL A 263 14.33 5.53 0.71
N GLN A 264 13.67 5.36 -0.44
CA GLN A 264 12.53 4.48 -0.63
C GLN A 264 12.61 3.84 -2.01
N VAL A 265 12.29 2.55 -2.11
CA VAL A 265 12.09 1.87 -3.38
C VAL A 265 10.76 1.16 -3.35
N ALA A 266 9.96 1.34 -4.39
CA ALA A 266 8.69 0.65 -4.53
C ALA A 266 8.55 0.04 -5.91
N TRP A 267 7.90 -1.11 -5.96
CA TRP A 267 7.61 -1.80 -7.20
C TRP A 267 6.34 -2.63 -7.08
N LEU A 268 5.75 -2.93 -8.23
CA LEU A 268 4.64 -3.86 -8.33
C LEU A 268 4.81 -4.73 -9.56
N LEU A 269 4.26 -5.94 -9.48
CA LEU A 269 4.18 -6.88 -10.59
C LEU A 269 2.74 -6.94 -11.08
N MET A 270 2.54 -6.74 -12.39
CA MET A 270 1.23 -6.81 -13.03
C MET A 270 1.30 -7.54 -14.38
N ASP A 271 0.16 -8.02 -14.88
CA ASP A 271 0.01 -8.46 -16.27
C ASP A 271 -0.47 -7.32 -17.18
N THR A 272 -0.60 -7.61 -18.48
CA THR A 272 -1.07 -6.66 -19.51
C THR A 272 -2.52 -6.20 -19.30
N ASP A 273 -3.33 -6.97 -18.57
CA ASP A 273 -4.71 -6.60 -18.22
C ASP A 273 -4.77 -5.65 -17.02
N GLY A 274 -3.65 -5.46 -16.31
CA GLY A 274 -3.56 -4.65 -15.10
C GLY A 274 -3.89 -5.40 -13.82
N ASN A 275 -3.93 -6.74 -13.84
CA ASN A 275 -4.03 -7.51 -12.61
C ASN A 275 -2.71 -7.42 -11.87
N ILE A 276 -2.75 -6.90 -10.64
CA ILE A 276 -1.57 -6.73 -9.80
C ILE A 276 -1.38 -7.99 -8.95
N PHE A 277 -0.26 -8.66 -9.14
CA PHE A 277 0.12 -9.87 -8.38
C PHE A 277 0.86 -9.52 -7.10
N LYS A 278 1.64 -8.44 -7.13
CA LYS A 278 2.50 -8.06 -6.01
C LYS A 278 2.66 -6.55 -5.96
N LYS A 279 2.71 -6.00 -4.75
CA LYS A 279 3.10 -4.62 -4.46
C LYS A 279 4.10 -4.66 -3.30
N GLU A 280 5.20 -3.95 -3.44
CA GLU A 280 6.24 -3.84 -2.42
C GLU A 280 6.74 -2.41 -2.33
N SER A 281 7.15 -2.01 -1.13
CA SER A 281 7.65 -0.68 -0.82
C SER A 281 8.53 -0.80 0.41
N ASP A 282 9.82 -0.52 0.25
CA ASP A 282 10.80 -0.62 1.33
C ASP A 282 11.49 0.75 1.50
N LEU A 283 11.48 1.26 2.75
CA LEU A 283 12.37 2.35 3.16
C LEU A 283 13.78 1.80 3.34
N ILE A 284 14.80 2.56 2.93
CA ILE A 284 16.19 2.12 2.94
C ILE A 284 16.99 2.90 3.99
N ASN A 285 17.51 2.18 4.99
CA ASN A 285 18.38 2.72 6.03
C ASN A 285 19.85 2.40 5.71
N TYR A 286 20.50 3.27 4.95
CA TYR A 286 21.91 3.13 4.63
C TYR A 286 22.84 3.68 5.73
N PRO A 287 24.10 3.21 5.83
CA PRO A 287 25.04 3.68 6.84
C PRO A 287 25.22 5.20 6.80
N ASN A 288 25.18 5.82 7.99
CA ASN A 288 25.36 7.27 8.19
C ASN A 288 24.30 8.15 7.51
N ILE A 289 23.06 7.67 7.35
CA ILE A 289 21.94 8.47 6.84
C ILE A 289 21.75 9.77 7.64
N THR A 290 21.79 10.90 6.93
CA THR A 290 21.63 12.26 7.46
C THR A 290 20.50 12.97 6.73
N TYR A 291 19.90 13.95 7.41
CA TYR A 291 18.81 14.73 6.83
C TYR A 291 19.32 15.56 5.65
N THR A 292 18.55 15.58 4.57
CA THR A 292 18.74 16.41 3.38
C THR A 292 17.42 17.08 3.03
N GLU A 293 17.45 18.13 2.20
CA GLU A 293 16.23 18.81 1.74
C GLU A 293 15.27 17.87 0.99
N ALA A 294 15.80 16.81 0.38
CA ALA A 294 15.01 15.80 -0.31
C ALA A 294 14.04 15.06 0.63
N PHE A 295 14.38 14.85 1.90
CA PHE A 295 13.45 14.24 2.87
C PHE A 295 12.18 15.08 3.07
N ALA A 296 12.29 16.41 3.03
CA ALA A 296 11.11 17.28 3.11
C ALA A 296 10.28 17.21 1.83
N VAL A 297 10.93 17.21 0.66
CA VAL A 297 10.24 17.11 -0.65
C VAL A 297 9.49 15.78 -0.75
N ASN A 298 10.14 14.69 -0.36
CA ASN A 298 9.59 13.32 -0.43
C ASN A 298 8.67 13.00 0.76
N GLN A 299 8.50 13.94 1.70
CA GLN A 299 7.69 13.75 2.91
C GLN A 299 8.08 12.48 3.72
N ILE A 300 9.38 12.15 3.75
CA ILE A 300 9.92 11.00 4.47
C ILE A 300 10.56 11.49 5.77
N ASP A 301 10.14 10.94 6.92
CA ASP A 301 10.81 11.19 8.20
C ASP A 301 12.09 10.35 8.31
N ILE A 302 13.24 11.00 8.39
CA ILE A 302 14.53 10.32 8.57
C ILE A 302 14.58 9.48 9.87
N ASN A 303 13.92 9.91 10.94
CA ASN A 303 13.91 9.17 12.20
C ASN A 303 13.14 7.85 12.06
N LEU A 304 12.12 7.86 11.22
CA LEU A 304 11.38 6.67 10.84
C LEU A 304 12.24 5.75 9.96
N VAL A 305 12.93 6.27 8.94
CA VAL A 305 13.84 5.47 8.11
C VAL A 305 14.89 4.78 8.98
N LYS A 306 15.47 5.49 9.95
CA LYS A 306 16.42 4.92 10.92
C LYS A 306 15.82 3.80 11.78
N ARG A 307 14.52 3.84 12.05
CA ARG A 307 13.81 2.89 12.93
C ARG A 307 13.32 1.64 12.20
N ILE A 308 12.76 1.80 11.00
CA ILE A 308 12.07 0.73 10.28
C ILE A 308 12.67 0.41 8.91
N GLY A 309 13.59 1.24 8.41
CA GLY A 309 14.20 1.04 7.11
C GLY A 309 15.05 -0.21 7.06
N LYS A 310 14.99 -0.89 5.93
CA LYS A 310 15.73 -2.11 5.61
C LYS A 310 17.17 -1.79 5.29
N GLN A 311 18.03 -2.79 5.47
CA GLN A 311 19.39 -2.68 4.93
C GLN A 311 19.32 -2.65 3.40
N PRO A 312 20.16 -1.84 2.73
CA PRO A 312 20.08 -1.67 1.28
C PRO A 312 20.15 -2.98 0.50
N ASP A 313 21.05 -3.90 0.88
CA ASP A 313 21.20 -5.18 0.20
C ASP A 313 20.00 -6.10 0.38
N GLU A 314 19.31 -6.06 1.53
CA GLU A 314 18.06 -6.79 1.77
C GLU A 314 16.97 -6.33 0.79
N ALA A 315 16.72 -5.01 0.74
CA ALA A 315 15.70 -4.42 -0.12
C ALA A 315 16.01 -4.65 -1.60
N TYR A 316 17.26 -4.44 -2.03
CA TYR A 316 17.65 -4.60 -3.42
C TYR A 316 17.60 -6.06 -3.89
N ARG A 317 17.95 -7.04 -3.05
CA ARG A 317 17.83 -8.47 -3.41
C ARG A 317 16.37 -8.87 -3.66
N LYS A 318 15.44 -8.31 -2.88
CA LYS A 318 14.00 -8.53 -3.05
C LYS A 318 13.51 -7.96 -4.38
N LEU A 319 13.83 -6.68 -4.66
CA LEU A 319 13.54 -6.04 -5.95
C LEU A 319 14.13 -6.83 -7.13
N ILE A 320 15.41 -7.22 -7.05
CA ILE A 320 16.09 -7.93 -8.14
C ILE A 320 15.47 -9.29 -8.39
N SER A 321 14.99 -9.97 -7.34
CA SER A 321 14.30 -11.26 -7.49
C SER A 321 12.99 -11.10 -8.27
N ASP A 322 12.24 -10.03 -8.01
CA ASP A 322 11.00 -9.73 -8.72
C ASP A 322 11.25 -9.22 -10.16
N ILE A 323 12.30 -8.42 -10.38
CA ILE A 323 12.72 -8.02 -11.73
C ILE A 323 13.16 -9.23 -12.57
N LYS A 324 13.81 -10.23 -11.96
CA LYS A 324 14.27 -11.41 -12.69
C LYS A 324 13.11 -12.18 -13.31
N ILE A 325 11.95 -12.20 -12.68
CA ILE A 325 10.74 -12.88 -13.19
C ILE A 325 9.88 -11.99 -14.10
N SER A 326 10.16 -10.69 -14.22
CA SER A 326 9.42 -9.80 -15.12
C SER A 326 9.99 -9.79 -16.54
N ASP A 327 9.15 -9.59 -17.55
CA ASP A 327 9.57 -9.41 -18.94
C ASP A 327 9.97 -7.96 -19.22
N PHE A 328 9.20 -7.04 -18.64
CA PHE A 328 9.37 -5.60 -18.80
C PHE A 328 9.63 -4.91 -17.47
N ILE A 329 10.35 -3.79 -17.55
CA ILE A 329 10.53 -2.83 -16.46
C ILE A 329 9.97 -1.50 -16.93
N VAL A 330 9.07 -0.92 -16.14
CA VAL A 330 8.38 0.32 -16.47
C VAL A 330 8.60 1.32 -15.35
N ALA A 331 8.96 2.55 -15.71
CA ALA A 331 8.99 3.66 -14.76
C ALA A 331 8.62 4.98 -15.48
N HIS A 332 8.19 5.97 -14.71
CA HIS A 332 7.95 7.30 -15.23
C HIS A 332 9.23 8.14 -15.04
N ASN A 333 9.97 8.36 -16.13
CA ASN A 333 11.33 8.93 -16.12
C ASN A 333 12.44 7.94 -15.71
N ILE A 334 12.42 6.72 -16.23
CA ILE A 334 13.38 5.64 -15.92
C ILE A 334 14.87 6.02 -16.08
N ASP A 335 15.17 7.04 -16.89
CA ASP A 335 16.52 7.58 -17.06
C ASP A 335 17.08 8.22 -15.76
N PHE A 336 16.20 8.60 -14.83
CA PHE A 336 16.55 9.02 -13.48
C PHE A 336 16.77 7.80 -12.57
N ASP A 337 15.81 6.89 -12.52
CA ASP A 337 15.79 5.77 -11.58
C ASP A 337 16.94 4.77 -11.84
N LEU A 338 17.11 4.38 -13.10
CA LEU A 338 17.93 3.24 -13.47
C LEU A 338 19.43 3.46 -13.20
N PRO A 339 20.04 4.62 -13.54
CA PRO A 339 21.44 4.88 -13.20
C PRO A 339 21.69 4.93 -11.69
N ILE A 340 20.73 5.46 -10.91
CA ILE A 340 20.82 5.52 -9.45
C ILE A 340 20.77 4.11 -8.87
N LEU A 341 19.78 3.30 -9.27
CA LEU A 341 19.66 1.91 -8.85
C LEU A 341 20.93 1.12 -9.20
N ARG A 342 21.44 1.20 -10.44
CA ARG A 342 22.69 0.52 -10.83
C ARG A 342 23.89 0.94 -9.97
N SER A 343 24.01 2.22 -9.66
CA SER A 343 25.06 2.73 -8.76
C SER A 343 24.93 2.11 -7.35
N GLN A 344 23.72 2.05 -6.81
CA GLN A 344 23.44 1.45 -5.51
C GLN A 344 23.68 -0.07 -5.51
N LEU A 345 23.23 -0.80 -6.53
CA LEU A 345 23.49 -2.24 -6.67
C LEU A 345 24.99 -2.54 -6.67
N LYS A 346 25.77 -1.76 -7.42
CA LYS A 346 27.23 -1.86 -7.43
C LYS A 346 27.83 -1.58 -6.05
N LYS A 347 27.37 -0.53 -5.37
CA LYS A 347 27.82 -0.15 -4.02
C LYS A 347 27.58 -1.26 -2.99
N TYR A 348 26.47 -1.97 -3.09
CA TYR A 348 26.08 -3.03 -2.15
C TYR A 348 26.32 -4.45 -2.68
N GLN A 349 27.09 -4.59 -3.77
CA GLN A 349 27.49 -5.89 -4.36
C GLN A 349 26.29 -6.79 -4.72
N VAL A 350 25.19 -6.18 -5.16
CA VAL A 350 24.02 -6.89 -5.70
C VAL A 350 24.13 -6.94 -7.22
N GLN A 351 23.84 -8.10 -7.82
CA GLN A 351 23.92 -8.28 -9.27
C GLN A 351 22.88 -7.40 -9.99
N ASP A 352 23.31 -6.68 -11.03
CA ASP A 352 22.46 -5.88 -11.92
C ASP A 352 21.66 -6.79 -12.89
N PRO A 353 20.31 -6.89 -12.77
CA PRO A 353 19.48 -7.63 -13.72
C PRO A 353 18.99 -6.76 -14.89
N PHE A 354 19.15 -5.44 -14.85
CA PHE A 354 18.50 -4.51 -15.77
C PHE A 354 19.04 -4.61 -17.20
N SER A 355 20.31 -5.03 -17.35
CA SER A 355 20.96 -5.10 -18.66
C SER A 355 20.35 -6.18 -19.58
N SER A 356 19.62 -7.15 -19.02
CA SER A 356 18.93 -8.21 -19.78
C SER A 356 17.42 -7.99 -19.88
N LYS A 357 16.91 -6.82 -19.49
CA LYS A 357 15.48 -6.54 -19.41
C LYS A 357 15.08 -5.40 -20.35
N LYS A 358 13.87 -5.49 -20.91
CA LYS A 358 13.29 -4.42 -21.72
C LYS A 358 12.76 -3.34 -20.79
N THR A 359 13.17 -2.10 -21.03
CA THR A 359 12.83 -0.95 -20.18
C THR A 359 11.94 0.03 -20.95
N ILE A 360 10.80 0.40 -20.37
CA ILE A 360 9.86 1.34 -20.98
C ILE A 360 9.73 2.58 -20.07
N CYS A 361 9.84 3.75 -20.68
CA CYS A 361 9.74 5.03 -19.98
C CYS A 361 8.42 5.71 -20.34
N THR A 362 7.40 5.66 -19.47
CA THR A 362 6.08 6.23 -19.79
C THR A 362 6.13 7.73 -20.08
N MET A 363 7.07 8.45 -19.47
CA MET A 363 7.33 9.87 -19.77
C MET A 363 7.74 10.08 -21.24
N LYS A 364 8.63 9.24 -21.78
CA LYS A 364 9.14 9.37 -23.15
C LYS A 364 8.12 8.91 -24.19
N GLU A 365 7.46 7.78 -23.93
CA GLU A 365 6.44 7.21 -24.82
C GLU A 365 5.22 8.12 -24.99
N THR A 366 5.04 9.11 -24.10
CA THR A 366 3.85 9.96 -24.08
C THR A 366 4.10 11.42 -24.40
N ILE A 367 5.30 11.79 -24.87
CA ILE A 367 5.61 13.17 -25.27
C ILE A 367 4.61 13.66 -26.32
N ASP A 368 4.46 12.92 -27.42
CA ASP A 368 3.57 13.28 -28.52
C ASP A 368 2.10 13.10 -28.18
N TYR A 369 1.78 12.12 -27.33
CA TYR A 369 0.41 11.89 -26.86
C TYR A 369 -0.10 13.04 -25.97
N CYS A 370 0.73 13.48 -25.02
CA CYS A 370 0.41 14.60 -24.13
C CYS A 370 0.42 15.93 -24.90
N ASN A 371 1.34 16.08 -25.87
CA ASN A 371 1.46 17.24 -26.76
C ASN A 371 1.46 18.57 -26.00
N ILE A 372 2.24 18.65 -24.92
CA ILE A 372 2.28 19.85 -24.07
C ILE A 372 3.42 20.74 -24.58
N PRO A 373 3.13 21.95 -25.09
CA PRO A 373 4.14 22.80 -25.68
C PRO A 373 5.09 23.35 -24.62
N ASN A 374 6.37 23.40 -24.98
CA ASN A 374 7.42 24.13 -24.27
C ASN A 374 7.66 25.50 -24.93
N PHE A 375 8.41 26.37 -24.27
CA PHE A 375 8.69 27.73 -24.77
C PHE A 375 9.44 27.76 -26.11
N ASP A 376 10.18 26.69 -26.44
CA ASP A 376 10.94 26.53 -27.68
C ASP A 376 10.12 25.92 -28.83
N GLY A 377 8.82 25.67 -28.61
CA GLY A 377 7.91 25.08 -29.60
C GLY A 377 7.98 23.55 -29.71
N ARG A 378 8.85 22.88 -28.96
CA ARG A 378 8.86 21.42 -28.85
C ARG A 378 7.91 20.97 -27.75
N ASN A 379 7.47 19.71 -27.80
CA ASN A 379 6.72 19.12 -26.69
C ASN A 379 7.66 18.88 -25.50
N LYS A 380 7.25 19.32 -24.31
CA LYS A 380 7.97 19.02 -23.08
C LYS A 380 7.72 17.57 -22.66
N PHE A 381 8.61 17.04 -21.84
CA PHE A 381 8.35 15.80 -21.12
C PHE A 381 7.16 16.00 -20.16
N PRO A 382 6.12 15.17 -20.24
CA PRO A 382 4.98 15.27 -19.34
C PRO A 382 5.39 14.84 -17.93
N LYS A 383 4.88 15.53 -16.91
CA LYS A 383 4.91 15.03 -15.53
C LYS A 383 3.93 13.85 -15.39
N LEU A 384 4.12 13.03 -14.37
CA LEU A 384 3.23 11.90 -14.09
C LEU A 384 1.77 12.36 -13.92
N THR A 385 1.56 13.46 -13.20
CA THR A 385 0.24 14.06 -12.99
C THR A 385 -0.39 14.61 -14.26
N GLU A 386 0.41 15.13 -15.19
CA GLU A 386 -0.06 15.64 -16.49
C GLU A 386 -0.46 14.49 -17.42
N LEU A 387 0.33 13.41 -17.45
CA LEU A 387 -0.02 12.19 -18.15
C LEU A 387 -1.31 11.59 -17.57
N TYR A 388 -1.43 11.51 -16.25
CA TYR A 388 -2.63 11.02 -15.58
C TYR A 388 -3.86 11.85 -15.96
N LYS A 389 -3.75 13.19 -15.89
CA LYS A 389 -4.81 14.10 -16.32
C LYS A 389 -5.20 13.86 -17.77
N LYS A 390 -4.23 13.70 -18.67
CA LYS A 390 -4.50 13.47 -20.10
C LYS A 390 -5.25 12.16 -20.36
N LEU A 391 -4.91 11.10 -19.63
CA LEU A 391 -5.51 9.77 -19.80
C LEU A 391 -6.91 9.66 -19.19
N PHE A 392 -7.13 10.32 -18.04
CA PHE A 392 -8.32 10.11 -17.21
C PHE A 392 -9.19 11.36 -17.01
N ASP A 393 -8.80 12.50 -17.56
CA ASP A 393 -9.45 13.82 -17.39
C ASP A 393 -9.64 14.20 -15.91
N TYR A 394 -8.63 13.89 -15.08
CA TYR A 394 -8.68 14.10 -13.64
C TYR A 394 -7.35 14.62 -13.09
N ASP A 395 -7.40 15.69 -12.31
CA ASP A 395 -6.23 16.28 -11.66
C ASP A 395 -5.88 15.53 -10.37
N ILE A 396 -4.60 15.19 -10.20
CA ILE A 396 -4.07 14.58 -8.99
C ILE A 396 -2.87 15.37 -8.45
N GLU A 397 -2.69 15.31 -7.14
CA GLU A 397 -1.48 15.83 -6.49
C GLU A 397 -0.45 14.71 -6.33
N GLN A 398 0.77 14.95 -6.81
CA GLN A 398 1.89 14.02 -6.60
C GLN A 398 2.37 14.13 -5.15
N LYS A 399 2.54 12.98 -4.48
CA LYS A 399 2.91 12.93 -3.06
C LYS A 399 4.41 12.76 -2.84
N HIS A 400 5.19 12.56 -3.90
CA HIS A 400 6.63 12.24 -3.84
C HIS A 400 6.87 11.05 -2.89
N ASN A 401 6.15 9.96 -3.18
CA ASN A 401 6.25 8.71 -2.46
C ASN A 401 6.30 7.58 -3.47
N ALA A 402 7.37 6.80 -3.45
CA ALA A 402 7.62 5.78 -4.48
C ALA A 402 6.46 4.79 -4.64
N GLU A 403 5.77 4.42 -3.56
CA GLU A 403 4.64 3.49 -3.64
C GLU A 403 3.47 4.09 -4.43
N SER A 404 3.16 5.36 -4.16
CA SER A 404 2.10 6.08 -4.87
C SER A 404 2.48 6.29 -6.34
N ASP A 405 3.72 6.67 -6.60
CA ASP A 405 4.16 7.06 -7.94
C ASP A 405 4.36 5.83 -8.85
N ALA A 406 4.89 4.72 -8.33
CA ALA A 406 4.90 3.44 -9.03
C ALA A 406 3.47 2.97 -9.37
N PHE A 407 2.53 3.15 -8.44
CA PHE A 407 1.13 2.74 -8.65
C PHE A 407 0.41 3.62 -9.69
N LEU A 408 0.58 4.94 -9.63
CA LEU A 408 0.07 5.86 -10.65
C LEU A 408 0.68 5.57 -12.01
N THR A 409 1.98 5.27 -12.06
CA THR A 409 2.67 4.85 -13.28
C THR A 409 2.06 3.57 -13.85
N ALA A 410 1.74 2.58 -13.01
CA ALA A 410 1.09 1.34 -13.44
C ALA A 410 -0.31 1.58 -14.02
N LYS A 411 -1.12 2.44 -13.39
CA LYS A 411 -2.43 2.86 -13.91
C LYS A 411 -2.29 3.52 -15.29
N CYS A 412 -1.38 4.49 -15.41
CA CYS A 412 -1.10 5.15 -16.69
C CYS A 412 -0.64 4.14 -17.74
N PHE A 413 0.29 3.25 -17.39
CA PHE A 413 0.83 2.25 -18.31
C PHE A 413 -0.24 1.31 -18.85
N LYS A 414 -1.10 0.76 -17.98
CA LYS A 414 -2.24 -0.07 -18.40
C LYS A 414 -3.15 0.65 -19.39
N GLU A 415 -3.44 1.93 -19.12
CA GLU A 415 -4.30 2.70 -20.00
C GLU A 415 -3.61 3.03 -21.34
N LEU A 416 -2.30 3.27 -21.33
CA LEU A 416 -1.50 3.43 -22.56
C LEU A 416 -1.51 2.16 -23.42
N LEU A 417 -1.42 0.98 -22.81
CA LEU A 417 -1.61 -0.30 -23.51
C LEU A 417 -3.03 -0.43 -24.05
N THR A 418 -4.05 -0.13 -23.24
CA THR A 418 -5.47 -0.23 -23.62
C THR A 418 -5.80 0.68 -24.81
N LYS A 419 -5.19 1.87 -24.87
CA LYS A 419 -5.37 2.84 -25.96
C LYS A 419 -4.48 2.56 -27.17
N GLY A 420 -3.59 1.55 -27.13
CA GLY A 420 -2.63 1.24 -28.19
C GLY A 420 -1.57 2.32 -28.41
N ILE A 421 -1.31 3.16 -27.40
CA ILE A 421 -0.25 4.18 -27.45
C ILE A 421 1.11 3.54 -27.22
N ILE A 422 1.16 2.56 -26.31
CA ILE A 422 2.30 1.68 -26.14
C ILE A 422 1.87 0.30 -26.64
N ASP A 423 2.72 -0.29 -27.46
CA ASP A 423 2.60 -1.67 -27.92
C ASP A 423 3.88 -2.41 -27.50
N LEU A 424 3.69 -3.49 -26.74
CA LEU A 424 4.79 -4.27 -26.17
C LEU A 424 5.59 -5.03 -27.24
N ASP A 425 5.00 -5.30 -28.41
CA ASP A 425 5.67 -5.99 -29.51
C ASP A 425 6.76 -5.13 -30.19
N ASN A 426 6.81 -3.82 -29.89
CA ASN A 426 7.82 -2.89 -30.40
C ASN A 426 9.15 -2.90 -29.63
N TYR A 427 9.23 -3.65 -28.53
CA TYR A 427 10.42 -3.81 -27.69
C TYR A 427 10.88 -5.25 -27.74
#